data_AF-A0A3Q9S7E8-F1
#
_entry.id   AF-A0A3Q9S7E8-F1
#
_cell.length_a   1.000
_cell.length_b   1.000
_cell.length_c   1.000
_cell.angle_alpha   90.00
_cell.angle_beta   90.00
_cell.angle_gamma   90.00
#
_symmetry.space_group_name_H-M   'P 1'
#
loop_
_entity.id
_entity.type
_entity.pdbx_description
1 polymer ?
#
loop_
_entity_poly.entity_id
_entity_poly.type
_entity_poly.pdbx_seq_one_letter_code
_entity_poly.pdbx_strand_id
1 'polypeptide(L)'
;MVFENMVALLIAAEKKCPQEVAFKYLDRLAHETEFKRAPVFSWTYEDIQDVLKFRQEGISDEEIGSYYGVKAGTIVRLFYKKINTSISMKPRKRGTRAEIEKMLELSNQGFSARELSDKFHINIQTVYNRIQKARKKEVCGND
;
A
#
# COMPACT_ATOMS: atom_id res chain seq x y z
N MET A 1 29.97 2.74 -17.59
CA MET A 1 29.84 1.56 -16.71
C MET A 1 30.92 1.43 -15.63
N VAL A 2 32.23 1.43 -15.90
CA VAL A 2 33.25 1.26 -14.82
C VAL A 2 33.24 2.42 -13.80
N PHE A 3 33.08 3.65 -14.29
CA PHE A 3 33.07 4.84 -13.45
C PHE A 3 31.82 4.91 -12.54
N GLU A 4 30.63 4.62 -13.07
CA GLU A 4 29.38 4.62 -12.29
C GLU A 4 29.42 3.57 -11.18
N ASN A 5 29.96 2.38 -11.44
CA ASN A 5 30.14 1.35 -10.42
C ASN A 5 31.06 1.82 -9.29
N MET A 6 32.17 2.47 -9.61
CA MET A 6 33.11 2.97 -8.61
C MET A 6 32.48 4.07 -7.74
N VAL A 7 31.73 4.98 -8.34
CA VAL A 7 31.00 6.04 -7.62
C VAL A 7 29.89 5.45 -6.75
N ALA A 8 29.15 4.46 -7.25
CA ALA A 8 28.14 3.76 -6.46
C ALA A 8 28.77 3.04 -5.26
N LEU A 9 29.93 2.40 -5.41
CA LEU A 9 30.63 1.77 -4.28
C LEU A 9 31.09 2.79 -3.23
N LEU A 10 31.55 3.98 -3.64
CA LEU A 10 31.90 5.06 -2.71
C LEU A 10 30.68 5.56 -1.93
N ILE A 11 29.55 5.75 -2.62
CA ILE A 11 28.29 6.14 -1.98
C ILE A 11 27.78 5.04 -1.04
N ALA A 12 27.89 3.78 -1.43
CA ALA A 12 27.53 2.62 -0.61
C ALA A 12 28.32 2.61 0.71
N ALA A 13 29.64 2.84 0.63
CA ALA A 13 30.51 2.93 1.80
C ALA A 13 30.15 4.14 2.69
N GLU A 14 29.92 5.31 2.10
CA GLU A 14 29.58 6.54 2.84
C GLU A 14 28.20 6.42 3.54
N LYS A 15 27.20 5.88 2.84
CA LYS A 15 25.82 5.79 3.34
C LYS A 15 25.53 4.48 4.07
N LYS A 16 26.52 3.57 4.17
CA LYS A 16 26.38 2.22 4.73
C LYS A 16 25.17 1.50 4.14
N CYS A 17 25.04 1.58 2.82
CA CYS A 17 23.95 0.96 2.08
C CYS A 17 24.49 -0.02 1.03
N PRO A 18 23.66 -0.96 0.56
CA PRO A 18 24.00 -1.84 -0.56
C PRO A 18 24.32 -1.07 -1.84
N GLN A 19 25.12 -1.66 -2.73
CA GLN A 19 25.56 -1.02 -3.97
C GLN A 19 24.37 -0.66 -4.88
N GLU A 20 23.33 -1.50 -4.89
CA GLU A 20 22.08 -1.34 -5.61
C GLU A 20 21.31 -0.10 -5.15
N VAL A 21 21.38 0.21 -3.85
CA VAL A 21 20.80 1.43 -3.27
C VAL A 21 21.64 2.64 -3.64
N ALA A 22 22.96 2.49 -3.67
CA ALA A 22 23.89 3.56 -4.00
C ALA A 22 23.76 4.05 -5.45
N PHE A 23 23.42 3.19 -6.42
CA PHE A 23 23.08 3.64 -7.77
C PHE A 23 21.89 4.60 -7.80
N LYS A 24 20.91 4.44 -6.90
CA LYS A 24 19.75 5.36 -6.82
C LYS A 24 20.13 6.74 -6.31
N TYR A 25 21.19 6.83 -5.49
CA TYR A 25 21.77 8.12 -5.11
C TYR A 25 22.51 8.74 -6.29
N LEU A 26 23.24 7.93 -7.08
CA LEU A 26 23.94 8.36 -8.28
C LEU A 26 22.97 8.92 -9.33
N ASP A 27 21.85 8.24 -9.60
CA ASP A 27 20.79 8.71 -10.51
C ASP A 27 20.23 10.08 -10.10
N ARG A 28 20.07 10.32 -8.79
CA ARG A 28 19.60 11.61 -8.27
C ARG A 28 20.68 12.69 -8.30
N LEU A 29 21.95 12.33 -8.11
CA LEU A 29 23.08 13.26 -8.19
C LEU A 29 23.20 13.89 -9.58
N ALA A 30 22.77 13.18 -10.62
CA ALA A 30 22.67 13.70 -11.99
C ALA A 30 21.60 14.80 -12.16
N HIS A 31 20.67 14.92 -11.21
CA HIS A 31 19.50 15.81 -11.32
C HIS A 31 19.39 16.86 -10.18
N GLU A 32 19.99 16.63 -9.01
CA GLU A 32 19.94 17.55 -7.85
C GLU A 32 21.26 17.59 -7.07
N THR A 33 21.60 18.76 -6.54
CA THR A 33 22.85 19.03 -5.80
C THR A 33 22.80 18.69 -4.30
N GLU A 34 21.61 18.54 -3.70
CA GLU A 34 21.47 18.27 -2.26
C GLU A 34 20.35 17.27 -1.91
N PHE A 35 20.69 16.23 -1.14
CA PHE A 35 19.75 15.20 -0.72
C PHE A 35 18.94 15.62 0.52
N LYS A 36 17.72 16.14 0.33
CA LYS A 36 16.82 16.44 1.46
C LYS A 36 16.27 15.19 2.17
N ARG A 37 16.21 14.04 1.48
CA ARG A 37 15.71 12.75 2.00
C ARG A 37 16.42 11.58 1.29
N ALA A 38 16.50 10.44 1.99
CA ALA A 38 16.96 9.20 1.38
C ALA A 38 16.09 8.82 0.15
N PRO A 39 16.66 8.21 -0.89
CA PRO A 39 15.91 7.72 -2.04
C PRO A 39 14.81 6.75 -1.64
N VAL A 40 13.65 6.93 -2.26
CA VAL A 40 12.57 5.96 -2.12
C VAL A 40 12.98 4.74 -2.93
N PHE A 41 13.04 3.59 -2.28
CA PHE A 41 13.33 2.34 -2.96
C PHE A 41 12.17 1.99 -3.91
N SER A 42 12.39 2.18 -5.22
CA SER A 42 11.56 1.62 -6.28
C SER A 42 11.89 0.13 -6.44
N TRP A 43 10.87 -0.73 -6.36
CA TRP A 43 11.02 -2.17 -6.57
C TRP A 43 10.85 -2.47 -8.06
N THR A 44 11.88 -3.01 -8.68
CA THR A 44 11.81 -3.54 -10.05
C THR A 44 11.20 -4.94 -10.05
N TYR A 45 10.88 -5.47 -11.24
CA TYR A 45 10.39 -6.83 -11.36
C TYR A 45 11.44 -7.86 -10.89
N GLU A 46 12.71 -7.61 -11.20
CA GLU A 46 13.85 -8.46 -10.83
C GLU A 46 14.06 -8.48 -9.31
N ASP A 47 14.08 -7.30 -8.66
CA ASP A 47 14.18 -7.21 -7.20
C ASP A 47 13.10 -8.03 -6.49
N ILE A 48 11.88 -8.03 -7.05
CA ILE A 48 10.76 -8.78 -6.48
C ILE A 48 10.96 -10.29 -6.66
N GLN A 49 11.56 -10.76 -7.76
CA GLN A 49 11.87 -12.17 -7.95
C GLN A 49 12.97 -12.63 -6.98
N ASP A 50 13.98 -11.80 -6.77
CA ASP A 50 15.05 -12.07 -5.82
C ASP A 50 14.54 -12.16 -4.38
N VAL A 51 13.69 -11.21 -3.95
CA VAL A 51 13.02 -11.29 -2.64
C VAL A 51 12.22 -12.58 -2.48
N LEU A 52 11.55 -13.07 -3.54
CA LEU A 52 10.83 -14.33 -3.50
C LEU A 52 11.77 -15.53 -3.38
N LYS A 53 12.88 -15.50 -4.10
CA LYS A 53 13.91 -16.54 -4.06
C LYS A 53 14.56 -16.64 -2.68
N PHE A 54 14.98 -15.51 -2.11
CA PHE A 54 15.56 -15.45 -0.76
C PHE A 54 14.62 -16.04 0.30
N ARG A 55 13.32 -15.83 0.14
CA ARG A 55 12.32 -16.40 1.04
C ARG A 55 12.12 -17.90 0.86
N GLN A 56 12.25 -18.42 -0.36
CA GLN A 56 12.26 -19.86 -0.62
C GLN A 56 13.50 -20.52 -0.01
N GLU A 57 14.62 -19.81 0.00
CA GLU A 57 15.88 -20.23 0.62
C GLU A 57 15.85 -20.09 2.17
N GLY A 58 14.77 -19.54 2.74
CA GLY A 58 14.57 -19.42 4.19
C GLY A 58 15.24 -18.22 4.85
N ILE A 59 15.72 -17.25 4.05
CA ILE A 59 16.33 -16.01 4.55
C ILE A 59 15.25 -15.16 5.24
N SER A 60 15.59 -14.56 6.38
CA SER A 60 14.65 -13.76 7.16
C SER A 60 14.30 -12.44 6.47
N ASP A 61 13.09 -11.93 6.71
CA ASP A 61 12.66 -10.63 6.17
C ASP A 61 13.55 -9.47 6.69
N GLU A 62 14.26 -9.65 7.81
CA GLU A 62 15.25 -8.72 8.36
C GLU A 62 16.54 -8.69 7.53
N GLU A 63 17.08 -9.86 7.19
CA GLU A 63 18.29 -9.99 6.35
C GLU A 63 18.02 -9.49 4.93
N ILE A 64 16.88 -9.85 4.35
CA ILE A 64 16.45 -9.34 3.03
C ILE A 64 16.30 -7.82 3.10
N GLY A 65 15.71 -7.30 4.19
CA GLY A 65 15.61 -5.86 4.42
C GLY A 65 16.98 -5.18 4.45
N SER A 66 17.93 -5.76 5.19
CA SER A 66 19.31 -5.26 5.26
C SER A 66 19.99 -5.26 3.88
N TYR A 67 19.83 -6.33 3.10
CA TYR A 67 20.37 -6.45 1.74
C TYR A 67 19.82 -5.40 0.77
N TYR A 68 18.59 -4.92 0.97
CA TYR A 68 18.00 -3.83 0.15
C TYR A 68 18.04 -2.45 0.83
N GLY A 69 18.63 -2.34 2.02
CA GLY A 69 18.66 -1.08 2.79
C GLY A 69 17.27 -0.61 3.24
N VAL A 70 16.32 -1.53 3.44
CA VAL A 70 14.94 -1.25 3.85
C VAL A 70 14.59 -1.96 5.16
N LYS A 71 13.56 -1.47 5.86
CA LYS A 71 13.05 -2.15 7.06
C LYS A 71 12.35 -3.46 6.68
N ALA A 72 12.43 -4.47 7.54
CA ALA A 72 11.73 -5.76 7.37
C ALA A 72 10.24 -5.60 7.07
N GLY A 73 9.58 -4.62 7.71
CA GLY A 73 8.16 -4.30 7.43
C GLY A 73 7.87 -3.91 5.97
N THR A 74 8.85 -3.36 5.24
CA THR A 74 8.75 -3.10 3.80
C THR A 74 8.72 -4.39 3.00
N ILE A 75 9.58 -5.36 3.33
CA ILE A 75 9.63 -6.70 2.71
C ILE A 75 8.32 -7.45 2.96
N VAL A 76 7.86 -7.45 4.21
CA VAL A 76 6.57 -8.04 4.60
C VAL A 76 5.42 -7.42 3.79
N ARG A 77 5.36 -6.09 3.69
CA ARG A 77 4.32 -5.39 2.93
C ARG A 77 4.39 -5.69 1.43
N LEU A 78 5.59 -5.82 0.85
CA LEU A 78 5.79 -6.20 -0.55
C LEU A 78 5.13 -7.55 -0.85
N PHE A 79 5.35 -8.53 0.04
CA PHE A 79 4.81 -9.87 -0.07
C PHE A 79 3.28 -9.90 0.06
N TYR A 80 2.73 -9.24 1.09
CA TYR A 80 1.28 -9.14 1.27
C TYR A 80 0.56 -8.45 0.10
N LYS A 81 1.21 -7.46 -0.52
CA LYS A 81 0.66 -6.79 -1.70
C LYS A 81 0.59 -7.76 -2.88
N LYS A 82 1.59 -8.61 -3.10
CA LYS A 82 1.59 -9.62 -4.19
C LYS A 82 0.61 -10.77 -3.95
N ILE A 83 0.54 -11.32 -2.74
CA ILE A 83 -0.45 -12.38 -2.37
C ILE A 83 -1.89 -11.86 -2.46
N ASN A 84 -2.17 -10.65 -1.97
CA ASN A 84 -3.52 -10.10 -2.10
C ASN A 84 -3.84 -9.64 -3.53
N THR A 85 -2.85 -9.40 -4.38
CA THR A 85 -3.12 -9.08 -5.79
C THR A 85 -3.57 -10.33 -6.56
N SER A 86 -3.11 -11.53 -6.18
CA SER A 86 -3.63 -12.80 -6.74
C SER A 86 -4.91 -13.31 -6.03
N ILE A 87 -5.11 -13.01 -4.74
CA ILE A 87 -6.27 -13.52 -3.95
C ILE A 87 -7.45 -12.52 -3.86
N SER A 88 -7.24 -11.21 -4.00
CA SER A 88 -8.28 -10.18 -3.81
C SER A 88 -8.50 -9.28 -5.05
N MET A 89 -8.73 -9.90 -6.20
CA MET A 89 -9.31 -9.23 -7.38
C MET A 89 -10.85 -9.16 -7.36
N LYS A 90 -11.51 -9.49 -6.24
CA LYS A 90 -12.90 -9.07 -6.08
C LYS A 90 -12.89 -7.65 -5.55
N PRO A 91 -13.26 -6.63 -6.36
CA PRO A 91 -13.44 -5.29 -5.82
C PRO A 91 -14.37 -5.39 -4.63
N ARG A 92 -13.97 -4.83 -3.48
CA ARG A 92 -14.88 -4.71 -2.33
C ARG A 92 -16.18 -4.14 -2.87
N LYS A 93 -17.30 -4.87 -2.75
CA LYS A 93 -18.62 -4.44 -3.21
C LYS A 93 -18.92 -3.09 -2.58
N ARG A 94 -18.67 -2.01 -3.32
CA ARG A 94 -19.16 -0.68 -2.96
C ARG A 94 -20.66 -0.76 -3.18
N GLY A 95 -21.44 -0.46 -2.14
CA GLY A 95 -22.88 -0.38 -2.30
C GLY A 95 -23.20 0.59 -3.43
N THR A 96 -24.14 0.22 -4.30
CA THR A 96 -24.60 1.14 -5.34
C THR A 96 -25.22 2.37 -4.69
N ARG A 97 -25.22 3.52 -5.39
CA ARG A 97 -25.82 4.76 -4.87
C ARG A 97 -27.28 4.53 -4.44
N ALA A 98 -28.04 3.80 -5.26
CA ALA A 98 -29.44 3.45 -4.99
C ALA A 98 -29.61 2.55 -3.75
N GLU A 99 -28.69 1.62 -3.47
CA GLU A 99 -28.71 0.82 -2.24
C GLU A 99 -28.52 1.71 -1.00
N ILE A 100 -27.60 2.67 -1.07
CA ILE A 100 -27.30 3.57 0.05
C ILE A 100 -28.48 4.51 0.31
N GLU A 101 -29.11 5.02 -0.75
CA GLU A 101 -30.30 5.88 -0.67
C GLU A 101 -31.50 5.15 -0.07
N LYS A 102 -31.79 3.92 -0.55
CA LYS A 102 -32.83 3.07 0.06
C LYS A 102 -32.55 2.72 1.52
N MET A 103 -31.27 2.48 1.90
CA MET A 103 -30.90 2.26 3.31
C MET A 103 -31.18 3.50 4.16
N LEU A 104 -30.95 4.69 3.61
CA LEU A 104 -31.19 5.96 4.29
C LEU A 104 -32.70 6.22 4.46
N GLU A 105 -33.49 6.03 3.40
CA GLU A 105 -34.95 6.16 3.45
C GLU A 105 -35.57 5.23 4.51
N LEU A 106 -35.20 3.94 4.50
CA LEU A 106 -35.69 2.98 5.49
C LEU A 106 -35.21 3.32 6.90
N SER A 107 -33.98 3.82 7.06
CA SER A 107 -33.50 4.28 8.36
C SER A 107 -34.30 5.49 8.87
N ASN A 108 -34.71 6.39 7.99
CA ASN A 108 -35.56 7.54 8.34
C ASN A 108 -37.01 7.10 8.65
N GLN A 109 -37.47 5.97 8.10
CA GLN A 109 -38.74 5.32 8.45
C GLN A 109 -38.69 4.52 9.78
N GLY A 110 -37.54 4.47 10.45
CA GLY A 110 -37.38 3.83 11.76
C GLY A 110 -36.84 2.40 11.74
N PHE A 111 -36.45 1.86 10.58
CA PHE A 111 -35.80 0.55 10.52
C PHE A 111 -34.43 0.57 11.22
N SER A 112 -34.17 -0.45 12.03
CA SER A 112 -32.90 -0.61 12.74
C SER A 112 -31.79 -1.08 11.80
N ALA A 113 -30.53 -0.76 12.14
CA ALA A 113 -29.37 -1.21 11.38
C ALA A 113 -29.27 -2.74 11.28
N ARG A 114 -29.88 -3.48 12.22
CA ARG A 114 -29.95 -4.94 12.21
C ARG A 114 -30.91 -5.45 11.15
N GLU A 115 -32.12 -4.91 11.08
CA GLU A 115 -33.10 -5.25 10.04
C GLU A 115 -32.60 -4.90 8.64
N LEU A 116 -31.89 -3.76 8.51
CA LEU A 116 -31.25 -3.37 7.26
C LEU A 116 -30.08 -4.30 6.88
N SER A 117 -29.31 -4.78 7.86
CA SER A 117 -28.27 -5.80 7.62
C SER A 117 -28.87 -7.07 7.03
N ASP A 118 -29.97 -7.54 7.61
CA ASP A 118 -30.64 -8.76 7.16
C ASP A 118 -31.29 -8.57 5.79
N LYS A 119 -31.94 -7.42 5.56
CA LYS A 119 -32.61 -7.08 4.28
C LYS A 119 -31.65 -6.92 3.10
N PHE A 120 -30.47 -6.33 3.34
CA PHE A 120 -29.49 -6.08 2.28
C PHE A 120 -28.36 -7.13 2.23
N HIS A 121 -28.33 -8.06 3.18
CA HIS A 121 -27.24 -9.04 3.37
C HIS A 121 -25.86 -8.37 3.50
N ILE A 122 -25.80 -7.31 4.30
CA ILE A 122 -24.60 -6.49 4.50
C ILE A 122 -24.32 -6.41 5.99
N ASN A 123 -23.05 -6.55 6.37
CA ASN A 123 -22.63 -6.42 7.76
C ASN A 123 -23.19 -5.13 8.42
N ILE A 124 -23.76 -5.27 9.63
CA ILE A 124 -24.37 -4.18 10.44
C ILE A 124 -23.48 -2.94 10.50
N GLN A 125 -22.17 -3.11 10.73
CA GLN A 125 -21.22 -1.98 10.81
C GLN A 125 -21.12 -1.23 9.47
N THR A 126 -21.19 -1.96 8.37
CA THR A 126 -21.15 -1.37 7.02
C THR A 126 -22.43 -0.58 6.73
N VAL A 127 -23.60 -1.09 7.18
CA VAL A 127 -24.88 -0.38 7.08
C VAL A 127 -24.82 0.92 7.86
N TYR A 128 -24.40 0.87 9.14
CA TYR A 128 -24.27 2.06 9.98
C TYR A 128 -23.34 3.12 9.35
N ASN A 129 -22.16 2.69 8.89
CA ASN A 129 -21.19 3.60 8.27
C ASN A 129 -21.72 4.23 6.97
N ARG A 130 -22.53 3.51 6.18
CA ARG A 130 -23.13 4.02 4.94
C ARG A 130 -24.19 5.08 5.23
N ILE A 131 -25.09 4.81 6.17
CA ILE A 131 -26.16 5.73 6.58
C ILE A 131 -25.56 7.03 7.15
N GLN A 132 -24.59 6.91 8.08
CA GLN A 132 -23.92 8.08 8.67
C GLN A 132 -23.21 8.95 7.62
N LYS A 133 -22.54 8.32 6.65
CA LYS A 133 -21.91 9.05 5.53
C LYS A 133 -22.94 9.72 4.64
N ALA A 134 -24.06 9.06 4.37
CA ALA A 134 -25.14 9.62 3.54
C ALA A 134 -25.78 10.83 4.23
N ARG A 135 -26.12 10.72 5.53
CA ARG A 135 -26.62 11.86 6.34
C ARG A 135 -25.65 13.04 6.35
N LYS A 136 -24.35 12.78 6.57
CA LYS A 136 -23.33 13.84 6.53
C LYS A 136 -23.26 14.53 5.16
N LYS A 137 -23.49 13.79 4.09
CA LYS A 137 -23.48 14.34 2.72
C LYS A 137 -24.72 15.17 2.42
N GLU A 138 -25.89 14.79 2.91
CA GLU A 138 -27.10 15.62 2.82
C GLU A 138 -26.94 16.93 3.61
N VAL A 139 -26.31 16.88 4.78
CA VAL A 139 -26.08 18.06 5.63
C VAL A 139 -25.03 19.01 5.04
N CYS A 140 -23.97 18.51 4.39
CA CYS A 140 -22.91 19.34 3.79
C CYS A 140 -23.05 19.59 2.28
N GLY A 141 -24.13 19.13 1.64
CA GLY A 141 -24.35 19.24 0.19
C GLY A 141 -25.46 20.21 -0.22
N ASN A 142 -25.98 20.99 0.74
CA ASN A 142 -27.04 21.98 0.56
C ASN A 142 -26.54 23.43 0.68
N ASP A 143 -25.23 23.65 0.49
CA ASP A 143 -24.61 24.97 0.31
C ASP A 143 -24.17 25.18 -1.15
#